data_AF-A0A2H0PZX6-F1
#
_entry.id   AF-A0A2H0PZX6-F1
#
_cell.length_a   1.000
_cell.length_b   1.000
_cell.length_c   1.000
_cell.angle_alpha   90.00
_cell.angle_beta   90.00
_cell.angle_gamma   90.00
#
_symmetry.space_group_name_H-M   'P 1'
#
loop_
_entity.id
_entity.type
_entity.pdbx_description
1 polymer ?
#
loop_
_entity_poly.entity_id
_entity_poly.type
_entity_poly.pdbx_seq_one_letter_code
_entity_poly.pdbx_strand_id
1 'polypeptide(L)' 'TGDADNLRDYYVDGKEIVIFKDTADMIEKIKYYLAHDKEREAIAQAGYERTIREHTYEQRFREIFKIMNVYDKR' A
#
# COMPACT_ATOMS: atom_id res chain seq x y z
N THR A 1 1.06 -2.74 9.25
CA THR A 1 0.16 -3.88 8.98
C THR A 1 0.90 -5.18 9.27
N GLY A 2 0.21 -6.29 9.48
CA GLY A 2 0.87 -7.60 9.57
C GLY A 2 1.43 -8.04 8.23
N ASP A 3 2.35 -9.00 8.24
CA ASP A 3 2.95 -9.56 7.05
C ASP A 3 2.00 -10.54 6.34
N ALA A 4 1.37 -10.10 5.24
CA ALA A 4 0.54 -10.95 4.39
C ALA A 4 1.34 -11.41 3.17
N ASP A 5 1.17 -12.66 2.75
CA ASP A 5 2.01 -13.37 1.77
C ASP A 5 2.35 -12.57 0.50
N ASN A 6 1.39 -11.83 -0.03
CA ASN A 6 1.45 -11.10 -1.30
C ASN A 6 1.48 -9.58 -1.13
N LEU A 7 1.64 -9.06 0.09
CA LEU A 7 1.66 -7.61 0.34
C LEU A 7 2.83 -6.91 -0.38
N ARG A 8 3.96 -7.59 -0.49
CA ARG A 8 5.19 -7.08 -1.13
C ARG A 8 5.10 -6.99 -2.65
N ASP A 9 4.10 -7.62 -3.26
CA ASP A 9 3.84 -7.47 -4.69
C ASP A 9 3.21 -6.10 -5.01
N TYR A 10 2.60 -5.45 -4.01
CA TYR A 10 1.86 -4.20 -4.16
C TYR A 10 2.58 -3.00 -3.54
N TYR A 11 3.25 -3.19 -2.40
CA TYR A 11 3.90 -2.11 -1.64
C TYR A 11 5.32 -2.48 -1.22
N VAL A 12 6.18 -1.48 -1.10
CA VAL A 12 7.53 -1.58 -0.57
C VAL A 12 7.53 -1.23 0.92
N ASP A 13 7.91 -2.20 1.75
CA ASP A 13 8.07 -2.03 3.20
C ASP A 13 9.11 -0.94 3.53
N GLY A 14 8.81 -0.11 4.53
CA GLY A 14 9.61 1.05 4.92
C GLY A 14 9.49 2.27 3.99
N LYS A 15 8.74 2.17 2.89
CA LYS A 15 8.57 3.29 1.93
C LYS A 15 7.11 3.70 1.75
N GLU A 16 6.23 2.74 1.50
CA GLU A 16 4.80 3.00 1.27
C GLU A 16 3.93 2.39 2.38
N ILE A 17 4.48 1.44 3.12
CA ILE A 17 3.85 0.78 4.25
C ILE A 17 4.91 0.37 5.27
N VAL A 18 4.48 0.07 6.50
CA VAL A 18 5.31 -0.57 7.51
C VAL A 18 4.69 -1.92 7.88
N ILE A 19 5.47 -2.99 7.73
CA ILE A 19 5.08 -4.36 8.06
C ILE A 19 5.63 -4.72 9.44
N PHE A 20 4.83 -5.35 10.29
CA PHE A 20 5.29 -5.94 11.55
C PHE A 20 5.20 -7.47 11.49
N LYS A 21 6.13 -8.16 12.17
CA LYS A 21 6.21 -9.63 12.18
C LYS A 21 5.49 -10.28 13.37
N ASP A 22 5.37 -9.57 14.48
CA ASP A 22 4.74 -10.02 15.71
C ASP A 22 4.27 -8.83 16.56
N THR A 23 3.60 -9.11 17.68
CA THR A 23 3.07 -8.08 18.58
C THR A 23 4.17 -7.22 19.21
N ALA A 24 5.34 -7.78 19.52
CA ALA A 24 6.43 -7.04 20.14
C ALA A 24 7.02 -6.02 19.14
N ASP A 25 7.31 -6.47 17.91
CA ASP A 25 7.75 -5.62 16.81
C ASP A 25 6.72 -4.53 16.46
N MET A 26 5.42 -4.87 16.50
CA MET A 26 4.35 -3.88 16.31
C MET A 26 4.41 -2.77 17.36
N ILE A 27 4.55 -3.13 18.65
CA ILE A 27 4.63 -2.15 19.74
C ILE A 27 5.87 -1.28 19.60
N GLU A 28 7.02 -1.86 19.27
CA GLU A 28 8.26 -1.12 19.04
C GLU A 28 8.13 -0.13 17.88
N LYS A 29 7.57 -0.57 16.74
CA LYS A 29 7.33 0.29 15.57
C LYS A 29 6.34 1.40 15.87
N ILE A 30 5.26 1.13 16.62
CA ILE A 30 4.32 2.19 17.05
C ILE A 30 5.07 3.26 17.83
N LYS A 31 5.87 2.88 18.84
CA LYS A 31 6.65 3.84 19.63
C LYS A 31 7.65 4.61 18.76
N TYR A 32 8.35 3.93 17.87
CA TYR A 32 9.30 4.55 16.94
C TYR A 32 8.61 5.59 16.06
N TYR A 33 7.57 5.21 15.32
CA TYR A 33 6.92 6.12 14.38
C TYR A 33 6.11 7.22 15.07
N LEU A 34 5.70 7.06 16.33
CA LEU A 34 5.15 8.15 17.15
C LEU A 34 6.19 9.21 17.53
N ALA A 35 7.48 8.84 17.59
CA ALA A 35 8.57 9.79 17.82
C ALA A 35 9.16 10.37 16.52
N HIS A 36 8.81 9.80 15.36
CA HIS A 36 9.35 10.16 14.04
C HIS A 36 8.23 10.61 13.08
N ASP A 37 7.51 11.67 13.45
CA ASP A 37 6.33 12.16 12.73
C ASP A 37 6.58 12.38 11.23
N LYS A 38 7.68 13.04 10.87
CA LYS A 38 7.99 13.36 9.47
C LYS A 38 8.18 12.12 8.60
N GLU A 39 8.87 11.12 9.13
CA GLU A 39 9.08 9.85 8.43
C GLU A 39 7.76 9.09 8.29
N ARG A 40 6.99 9.00 9.38
CA ARG A 40 5.67 8.38 9.39
C ARG A 40 4.74 9.01 8.36
N GLU A 41 4.68 10.34 8.31
CA GLU A 41 3.86 11.09 7.37
C GLU A 41 4.31 10.89 5.93
N ALA A 42 5.62 10.88 5.67
CA ALA A 42 6.17 10.62 4.34
C ALA A 42 5.78 9.23 3.83
N ILE A 43 5.90 8.19 4.67
CA ILE A 43 5.50 6.82 4.32
C ILE A 43 3.99 6.75 4.05
N ALA A 44 3.18 7.36 4.92
CA ALA A 44 1.73 7.38 4.76
C ALA A 44 1.29 8.07 3.46
N GLN A 45 1.90 9.20 3.13
CA GLN A 45 1.63 9.93 1.90
C GLN A 45 2.03 9.10 0.66
N ALA A 46 3.22 8.48 0.67
CA ALA A 46 3.67 7.64 -0.43
C ALA A 46 2.75 6.43 -0.65
N GLY A 47 2.27 5.80 0.44
CA GLY A 47 1.30 4.71 0.38
C GLY A 47 -0.05 5.15 -0.20
N TYR A 48 -0.54 6.32 0.21
CA TYR A 48 -1.76 6.90 -0.34
C TYR A 48 -1.64 7.18 -1.85
N GLU A 49 -0.57 7.84 -2.27
CA GLU A 49 -0.32 8.18 -3.68
C GLU A 49 -0.23 6.93 -4.56
N ARG A 50 0.45 5.87 -4.09
CA ARG A 50 0.52 4.59 -4.81
C ARG A 50 -0.86 3.93 -4.90
N THR A 51 -1.65 3.96 -3.82
CA THR A 51 -3.00 3.38 -3.79
C THR A 51 -3.91 4.04 -4.82
N ILE A 52 -3.92 5.38 -4.86
CA ILE A 52 -4.73 6.15 -5.82
C ILE A 52 -4.23 5.92 -7.25
N ARG A 53 -2.91 5.79 -7.45
CA ARG A 53 -2.32 5.58 -8.77
C ARG A 53 -2.53 4.18 -9.33
N GLU A 54 -2.56 3.13 -8.50
CA GLU A 54 -2.43 1.74 -8.96
C GLU A 54 -3.50 0.76 -8.42
N HIS A 55 -4.17 1.10 -7.31
CA HIS A 55 -4.98 0.14 -6.55
C HIS A 55 -6.44 0.57 -6.37
N THR A 56 -6.96 1.37 -7.29
CA THR A 56 -8.38 1.72 -7.33
C THR A 56 -9.20 0.65 -8.05
N TYR A 57 -10.46 0.48 -7.65
CA TYR A 57 -11.39 -0.40 -8.37
C TYR A 57 -11.55 0.02 -9.83
N GLU A 58 -11.58 1.33 -10.10
CA GLU A 58 -11.68 1.88 -11.45
C GLU A 58 -10.58 1.34 -12.38
N GLN A 59 -9.33 1.32 -11.91
CA GLN A 59 -8.21 0.77 -12.68
C GLN A 59 -8.31 -0.75 -12.83
N ARG A 60 -8.68 -1.47 -11.76
CA ARG A 60 -8.88 -2.93 -11.84
C ARG A 60 -9.96 -3.29 -12.87
N PHE A 61 -11.09 -2.58 -12.87
CA PHE A 61 -12.16 -2.80 -13.84
C PHE A 61 -11.77 -2.42 -15.26
N ARG A 62 -10.98 -1.35 -15.45
CA ARG A 62 -10.40 -1.03 -16.76
C ARG A 62 -9.61 -2.20 -17.35
N GLU A 63 -8.73 -2.80 -16.57
CA GLU A 63 -7.94 -3.94 -17.03
C GLU A 63 -8.81 -5.18 -17.28
N ILE A 64 -9.77 -5.48 -16.41
CA ILE A 64 -10.71 -6.59 -16.60
C ILE A 64 -11.50 -6.42 -17.91
N PHE A 65 -12.07 -5.23 -18.16
CA PHE A 65 -12.85 -4.97 -19.36
C PHE A 65 -12.01 -5.02 -20.63
N LYS A 66 -10.75 -4.57 -20.55
CA LYS A 66 -9.79 -4.71 -21.64
C LYS A 66 -9.50 -6.18 -21.96
N ILE A 67 -9.29 -7.03 -20.94
CA ILE A 67 -9.09 -8.47 -21.09
C ILE A 67 -10.33 -9.15 -21.69
N MET A 68 -11.53 -8.74 -21.26
CA MET A 68 -12.79 -9.26 -21.76
C MET A 68 -13.18 -8.74 -23.15
N ASN A 69 -12.38 -7.84 -23.74
CA ASN A 69 -12.69 -7.14 -25.00
C ASN A 69 -14.05 -6.43 -25.00
N VAL A 70 -14.48 -5.94 -23.84
CA VAL A 70 -15.71 -5.14 -23.66
C VAL A 70 -15.40 -3.66 -23.46
N TYR A 71 -14.13 -3.26 -23.62
CA TYR A 71 -13.69 -1.87 -23.48
C TYR A 71 -13.72 -1.17 -24.84
N ASP A 72 -14.81 -0.44 -25.12
CA ASP A 72 -14.91 0.46 -26.28
C ASP A 72 -14.48 1.86 -25.83
N LYS A 73 -13.26 2.27 -26.18
CA LYS A 73 -12.87 3.69 -26.11
C LYS A 73 -13.52 4.38 -27.32
N ARG A 74 -14.76 4.82 -27.15
CA ARG A 74 -15.32 5.90 -27.98
C ARG A 74 -14.84 7.24 -27.47
#